data_AF-A0A3M1CQ98-F1
#
_entry.id   AF-A0A3M1CQ98-F1
#
_cell.length_a   1.000
_cell.length_b   1.000
_cell.length_c   1.000
_cell.angle_alpha   90.00
_cell.angle_beta   90.00
_cell.angle_gamma   90.00
#
_symmetry.space_group_name_H-M   'P 1'
#
loop_
_entity.id
_entity.type
_entity.pdbx_description
1 polymer ?
#
loop_
_entity_poly.entity_id
_entity_poly.type
_entity_poly.pdbx_seq_one_letter_code
_entity_poly.pdbx_strand_id
1 'polypeptide(L)' 'AYNTSKALLNAATRIFAAELAPRDIKVNAVCPGWVRTDMGGAGAPRSVAEGAAGIAWAATLPVDGPTGGLFRDGQPIDW' A
#
# COMPACT_ATOMS: atom_id res chain seq x y z
N ALA A 1 18.99 3.31 -2.75
CA ALA A 1 18.21 2.55 -3.75
C ALA A 1 16.79 2.22 -3.25
N TYR A 2 16.63 1.44 -2.17
CA TYR A 2 15.31 1.01 -1.68
C TYR A 2 14.33 2.18 -1.42
N ASN A 3 14.68 3.15 -0.57
CA ASN A 3 13.82 4.29 -0.24
C ASN A 3 13.43 5.11 -1.49
N THR A 4 14.40 5.39 -2.37
CA THR A 4 14.16 6.09 -3.64
C THR A 4 13.15 5.34 -4.52
N SER A 5 13.27 4.01 -4.61
CA SER A 5 12.33 3.19 -5.38
C SER A 5 10.91 3.23 -4.80
N LYS A 6 10.78 3.28 -3.46
CA LYS A 6 9.48 3.37 -2.78
C LYS A 6 8.87 4.77 -2.88
N ALA A 7 9.68 5.82 -2.87
CA ALA A 7 9.22 7.17 -3.17
C ALA A 7 8.65 7.28 -4.60
N LEU A 8 9.35 6.69 -5.58
CA LEU A 8 8.85 6.63 -6.96
C LEU A 8 7.56 5.81 -7.08
N LEU A 9 7.45 4.68 -6.37
CA LEU A 9 6.23 3.87 -6.32
C LEU A 9 5.02 4.68 -5.80
N ASN A 10 5.21 5.50 -4.76
CA ASN A 10 4.15 6.36 -4.23
C ASN A 10 3.72 7.43 -5.24
N ALA A 11 4.68 8.04 -5.96
CA ALA A 11 4.37 8.98 -7.04
C ALA A 11 3.60 8.30 -8.19
N ALA A 12 4.05 7.11 -8.62
CA ALA A 12 3.38 6.32 -9.66
C ALA A 12 1.95 5.93 -9.27
N THR A 13 1.72 5.61 -7.99
CA THR A 13 0.37 5.32 -7.46
C THR A 13 -0.58 6.48 -7.71
N ARG A 14 -0.16 7.71 -7.44
CA ARG A 14 -1.00 8.91 -7.66
C ARG A 14 -1.25 9.19 -9.14
N ILE A 15 -0.24 9.00 -9.99
CA ILE A 15 -0.36 9.15 -11.44
C ILE A 15 -1.39 8.15 -11.98
N PHE A 16 -1.23 6.87 -11.68
CA PHE A 16 -2.14 5.83 -12.17
C PHE A 16 -3.54 5.94 -11.57
N ALA A 17 -3.68 6.38 -10.32
CA ALA A 17 -4.98 6.66 -9.74
C ALA A 17 -5.73 7.74 -10.53
N ALA A 18 -5.04 8.79 -10.98
CA ALA A 18 -5.64 9.85 -11.80
C ALA A 18 -5.96 9.37 -13.23
N GLU A 19 -5.02 8.66 -13.87
CA GLU A 19 -5.19 8.18 -15.25
C GLU A 19 -6.28 7.12 -15.39
N LEU A 20 -6.46 6.28 -14.37
CA LEU A 20 -7.41 5.18 -14.40
C LEU A 20 -8.76 5.51 -13.75
N ALA A 21 -8.89 6.70 -13.13
CA ALA A 21 -10.16 7.15 -12.55
C ALA A 21 -11.36 7.09 -13.52
N PRO A 22 -11.24 7.45 -14.83
CA PRO A 22 -12.36 7.34 -15.77
C PRO A 22 -12.83 5.91 -16.06
N ARG A 23 -12.09 4.90 -15.60
CA ARG A 23 -12.41 3.47 -15.75
C ARG A 23 -12.87 2.83 -14.42
N ASP A 24 -13.09 3.64 -13.39
CA ASP A 24 -13.46 3.20 -12.04
C ASP A 24 -12.44 2.23 -11.39
N ILE A 25 -11.18 2.27 -11.82
CA ILE A 25 -10.11 1.44 -11.23
C ILE A 25 -9.48 2.20 -10.05
N LYS A 26 -9.39 1.54 -8.90
CA LYS A 26 -8.73 2.08 -7.70
C LYS A 26 -7.26 1.68 -7.69
N VAL A 27 -6.38 2.63 -7.35
CA VAL A 27 -4.94 2.40 -7.24
C VAL A 27 -4.45 3.00 -5.93
N ASN A 28 -3.90 2.18 -5.03
CA ASN A 28 -3.39 2.64 -3.75
C ASN A 28 -2.06 1.95 -3.42
N ALA A 29 -1.20 2.65 -2.68
CA ALA A 29 -0.01 2.09 -2.09
C ALA A 29 -0.33 1.57 -0.69
N VAL A 30 0.25 0.43 -0.31
CA VAL A 30 0.07 -0.16 1.01
C VAL A 30 1.43 -0.37 1.64
N CYS A 31 1.60 0.14 2.86
CA CYS A 31 2.76 -0.13 3.69
C CYS A 31 2.43 -1.23 4.70
N PRO A 32 3.00 -2.44 4.57
CA PRO A 32 2.72 -3.57 5.47
C PRO A 32 3.37 -3.41 6.86
N GLY A 33 4.14 -2.34 7.08
CA GLY A 33 5.00 -2.19 8.24
C GLY A 33 6.25 -3.07 8.15
N TRP A 34 6.91 -3.30 9.29
CA TRP A 34 8.09 -4.17 9.37
C TRP A 34 7.66 -5.60 9.75
N VAL A 35 7.79 -6.53 8.80
CA VAL A 35 7.20 -7.89 8.85
C VAL A 35 8.26 -8.97 8.88
N ARG A 36 8.08 -10.01 9.70
CA ARG A 36 8.96 -11.20 9.81
C ARG A 36 8.91 -12.02 8.53
N THR A 37 9.83 -11.69 7.64
CA THR A 37 10.10 -12.30 6.34
C THR A 37 11.63 -12.34 6.15
N ASP A 38 12.12 -12.97 5.10
CA ASP A 38 13.56 -12.96 4.79
C ASP A 38 14.11 -11.53 4.65
N MET A 39 13.33 -10.60 4.07
CA MET A 39 13.70 -9.19 3.92
C MET A 39 13.64 -8.41 5.25
N GLY A 40 12.67 -8.73 6.12
CA GLY A 40 12.48 -8.03 7.39
C GLY A 40 13.32 -8.58 8.54
N GLY A 41 13.77 -9.84 8.45
CA GLY A 41 14.49 -10.53 9.52
C GLY A 41 13.62 -10.97 10.69
N ALA A 42 14.18 -11.80 11.56
CA ALA A 42 13.47 -12.40 12.70
C ALA A 42 13.05 -11.36 13.76
N GLY A 43 13.75 -10.22 13.84
CA GLY A 43 13.46 -9.15 14.80
C GLY A 43 12.27 -8.25 14.43
N ALA A 44 11.65 -8.46 13.27
CA ALA A 44 10.51 -7.65 12.87
C ALA A 44 9.31 -7.88 13.81
N PRO A 45 8.59 -6.83 14.22
CA PRO A 45 7.53 -6.95 15.22
C PRO A 45 6.27 -7.63 14.67
N ARG A 46 5.99 -7.49 13.36
CA ARG A 46 4.75 -7.98 12.75
C ARG A 46 4.91 -9.37 12.14
N SER A 47 3.88 -10.20 12.27
CA SER A 47 3.69 -11.43 11.52
C SER A 47 3.31 -11.15 10.06
N VAL A 48 3.46 -12.17 9.21
CA VAL A 48 3.03 -12.11 7.80
C VAL A 48 1.54 -11.82 7.68
N ALA A 49 0.70 -12.43 8.53
CA ALA A 49 -0.74 -12.20 8.52
C ALA A 49 -1.09 -10.73 8.82
N GLU A 50 -0.46 -10.14 9.84
CA GLU A 50 -0.64 -8.72 10.15
C GLU A 50 -0.18 -7.82 9.00
N GLY A 51 0.94 -8.14 8.34
CA GLY A 51 1.41 -7.37 7.18
C GLY A 51 0.50 -7.48 5.96
N ALA A 52 -0.11 -8.66 5.74
CA ALA A 52 -0.97 -8.93 4.59
C ALA A 52 -2.38 -8.33 4.73
N ALA A 53 -2.87 -8.13 5.96
CA ALA A 53 -4.24 -7.66 6.22
C ALA A 53 -4.57 -6.34 5.48
N GLY A 54 -3.68 -5.35 5.54
CA GLY A 54 -3.87 -4.09 4.82
C GLY A 54 -3.84 -4.22 3.30
N ILE A 55 -3.11 -5.20 2.76
CA ILE A 55 -3.03 -5.47 1.33
C ILE A 55 -4.34 -6.15 0.86
N ALA A 56 -4.81 -7.15 1.60
CA ALA A 56 -6.07 -7.82 1.33
C ALA A 56 -7.24 -6.82 1.36
N TRP A 57 -7.28 -5.93 2.37
CA TRP A 57 -8.24 -4.85 2.45
C TRP A 57 -8.23 -3.95 1.19
N ALA A 58 -7.04 -3.49 0.77
CA ALA A 58 -6.92 -2.62 -0.40
C ALA A 58 -7.36 -3.31 -1.70
N ALA A 59 -7.15 -4.62 -1.82
CA ALA A 59 -7.56 -5.41 -2.96
C ALA A 59 -9.08 -5.66 -3.04
N THR A 60 -9.80 -5.52 -1.91
CA THR A 60 -11.24 -5.74 -1.81
C THR A 60 -12.01 -4.46 -1.53
N LEU A 61 -11.46 -3.30 -1.87
CA LEU A 61 -12.15 -2.02 -1.68
C LEU A 61 -13.45 -1.97 -2.51
N PRO A 62 -14.52 -1.38 -1.95
CA PRO A 62 -15.73 -1.12 -2.71
C PRO A 62 -15.50 -0.02 -3.75
N VAL A 63 -16.46 0.17 -4.66
CA VAL A 63 -16.40 1.17 -5.74
C VAL A 63 -16.29 2.62 -5.22
N ASP A 64 -16.83 2.89 -4.03
CA ASP A 64 -16.73 4.17 -3.31
C ASP A 64 -15.49 4.25 -2.40
N GLY A 65 -14.62 3.24 -2.45
CA GLY A 65 -13.37 3.19 -1.70
C GLY A 65 -12.32 4.20 -2.19
N PRO A 66 -11.29 4.45 -1.37
CA PRO A 66 -10.24 5.42 -1.67
C PRO A 66 -9.40 5.04 -2.89
N THR A 67 -8.80 6.05 -3.52
CA THR A 67 -7.81 5.89 -4.61
C THR A 67 -6.73 6.96 -4.49
N GLY A 68 -5.51 6.66 -4.92
CA GLY A 68 -4.36 7.56 -4.93
C GLY A 68 -3.67 7.77 -3.58
N GLY A 69 -4.02 6.99 -2.55
CA GLY A 69 -3.47 7.14 -1.21
C GLY A 69 -2.37 6.15 -0.85
N LEU A 70 -1.70 6.41 0.27
CA LEU A 70 -0.81 5.49 0.96
C LEU A 70 -1.46 5.05 2.27
N PHE A 71 -1.56 3.74 2.48
CA PHE A 71 -2.30 3.18 3.62
C PHE A 71 -1.45 2.22 4.44
N ARG A 72 -1.75 2.14 5.73
CA ARG A 72 -1.31 1.09 6.64
C ARG A 72 -2.48 0.72 7.54
N ASP A 73 -2.77 -0.57 7.65
CA ASP A 73 -3.85 -1.08 8.51
C ASP A 73 -5.22 -0.47 8.20
N GLY A 74 -5.50 -0.23 6.90
CA GLY A 74 -6.72 0.40 6.42
C GLY A 74 -6.82 1.91 6.69
N GLN A 75 -5.79 2.50 7.31
CA GLN A 75 -5.75 3.93 7.63
C GLN A 75 -4.80 4.67 6.69
N PRO A 76 -5.17 5.88 6.22
CA PRO A 76 -4.26 6.71 5.44
C PRO A 76 -3.07 7.12 6.31
N ILE A 77 -1.89 7.17 5.71
CA ILE A 77 -0.68 7.71 6.33
C ILE A 77 -0.07 8.77 5.41
N ASP A 78 0.67 9.69 6.01
CA ASP A 78 1.35 10.74 5.26
C ASP A 78 2.40 10.16 4.31
N TRP A 79 2.48 10.78 3.14
CA TRP A 79 3.54 10.57 2.17
C TRP A 79 4.36 11.84 1.99
#